data_AF-A0A5S4ZMW1-F1
#
_entry.id   AF-A0A5S4ZMW1-F1
#
_cell.length_a   1.000
_cell.length_b   1.000
_cell.length_c   1.000
_cell.angle_alpha   90.00
_cell.angle_beta   90.00
_cell.angle_gamma   90.00
#
_symmetry.space_group_name_H-M   'P 1'
#
loop_
_entity.id
_entity.type
_entity.pdbx_description
1 polymer ?
#
loop_
_entity_poly.entity_id
_entity_poly.type
_entity_poly.pdbx_seq_one_letter_code
_entity_poly.pdbx_strand_id
1 'polypeptide(L)'
;TISYLPSFCLPYFQYTIETILMALCYILDSNHSLRACLKLLKNLGWAPAHLQFYLKRFLNNQNRIKVGLRQLIPGISLPPDEQDKRKGAQKVLRIVTTGFPQIQTFQARFHKQCGYSFMAP
;
A
#
# COMPACT_ATOMS: atom_id res chain seq x y z
N THR A 1 -5.24 -0.09 31.34
CA THR A 1 -4.76 -1.13 30.40
C THR A 1 -4.69 -0.51 29.02
N ILE A 2 -3.49 -0.21 28.52
CA ILE A 2 -3.34 0.32 27.16
C ILE A 2 -3.38 -0.88 26.21
N SER A 3 -4.55 -1.16 25.65
CA SER A 3 -4.70 -2.17 24.60
C SER A 3 -4.12 -1.62 23.30
N TYR A 4 -2.86 -1.97 23.02
CA TYR A 4 -2.31 -1.84 21.68
C TYR A 4 -3.09 -2.80 20.78
N LEU A 5 -3.99 -2.29 19.95
CA LEU A 5 -4.43 -3.05 18.80
C LEU A 5 -3.19 -3.31 17.95
N PRO A 6 -2.76 -4.57 17.77
CA PRO A 6 -1.66 -4.87 16.87
C PRO A 6 -2.02 -4.39 15.46
N SER A 7 -1.02 -4.15 14.61
CA SER A 7 -1.15 -3.49 13.30
C SER A 7 -2.15 -4.15 12.32
N PHE A 8 -2.62 -5.36 12.61
CA PHE A 8 -3.64 -6.12 11.88
C PHE A 8 -5.08 -5.88 12.37
N CYS A 9 -5.30 -5.20 13.49
CA CYS A 9 -6.63 -4.95 14.04
C CYS A 9 -7.27 -3.65 13.53
N LEU A 10 -6.74 -3.01 12.50
CA LEU A 10 -7.47 -1.94 11.82
C LEU A 10 -8.75 -2.55 11.23
N PRO A 11 -9.94 -1.98 11.50
CA PRO A 11 -11.14 -2.35 10.77
C PRO A 11 -10.83 -2.27 9.27
N TYR A 12 -11.25 -3.27 8.49
CA TYR A 12 -11.00 -3.40 7.04
C TYR A 12 -9.60 -3.90 6.62
N PHE A 13 -8.71 -4.28 7.55
CA PHE A 13 -7.45 -4.97 7.28
C PHE A 13 -7.50 -6.42 7.78
N GLN A 14 -8.39 -7.23 7.20
CA GLN A 14 -8.45 -8.68 7.49
C GLN A 14 -7.14 -9.43 7.18
N TYR A 15 -6.17 -8.78 6.52
CA TYR A 15 -4.90 -9.37 6.09
C TYR A 15 -3.72 -8.52 6.54
N THR A 16 -2.55 -9.15 6.70
CA THR A 16 -1.31 -8.43 7.01
C THR A 16 -0.97 -7.48 5.84
N ILE A 17 -0.44 -6.31 6.18
CA ILE A 17 -0.09 -5.25 5.20
C ILE A 17 0.87 -5.75 4.11
N GLU A 18 1.69 -6.73 4.45
CA GLU A 18 2.68 -7.38 3.60
C GLU A 18 2.03 -8.12 2.45
N THR A 19 0.96 -8.86 2.74
CA THR A 19 0.16 -9.56 1.73
C THR A 19 -0.53 -8.58 0.77
N ILE A 20 -1.04 -7.48 1.31
CA ILE A 20 -1.67 -6.41 0.51
C ILE A 20 -0.67 -5.78 -0.43
N LEU A 21 0.52 -5.41 0.07
CA LEU A 21 1.57 -4.85 -0.77
C LEU A 21 2.07 -5.84 -1.82
N MET A 22 2.25 -7.11 -1.46
CA MET A 22 2.66 -8.15 -2.41
C MET A 22 1.68 -8.25 -3.58
N ALA A 23 0.37 -8.22 -3.29
CA ALA A 23 -0.66 -8.20 -4.32
C ALA A 23 -0.60 -6.94 -5.20
N LEU A 24 -0.37 -5.77 -4.59
CA LEU A 24 -0.19 -4.53 -5.33
C LEU A 24 1.06 -4.58 -6.23
N CYS A 25 2.16 -5.19 -5.78
CA CYS A 25 3.36 -5.38 -6.60
C CYS A 25 3.07 -6.26 -7.81
N TYR A 26 2.35 -7.37 -7.65
CA TYR A 26 1.97 -8.20 -8.80
C TYR A 26 1.12 -7.43 -9.81
N ILE A 27 0.16 -6.63 -9.35
CA ILE A 27 -0.76 -5.90 -10.23
C ILE A 27 -0.10 -4.70 -10.91
N LEU A 28 0.61 -3.88 -10.13
CA LEU A 28 1.12 -2.58 -10.58
C LEU A 28 2.53 -2.68 -11.14
N ASP A 29 3.38 -3.53 -10.58
CA ASP A 29 4.78 -3.62 -10.95
C ASP A 29 5.08 -4.74 -11.95
N SER A 30 4.57 -5.94 -11.67
CA SER A 30 4.72 -7.10 -12.55
C SER A 30 3.63 -7.18 -13.64
N ASN A 31 2.71 -6.20 -13.67
CA ASN A 31 1.59 -6.10 -14.62
C ASN A 31 0.75 -7.39 -14.78
N HIS A 32 0.60 -8.16 -13.70
CA HIS A 32 -0.19 -9.38 -13.72
C HIS A 32 -1.68 -9.06 -13.81
N SER A 33 -2.42 -9.94 -14.49
CA SER A 33 -3.88 -9.90 -14.44
C SER A 33 -4.38 -10.24 -13.04
N LEU A 34 -5.60 -9.79 -12.69
CA LEU A 34 -6.24 -10.16 -11.42
C LEU A 34 -6.33 -11.69 -11.26
N ARG A 35 -6.63 -12.41 -12.34
CA ARG A 35 -6.69 -13.88 -12.33
C ARG A 35 -5.33 -14.51 -12.02
N ALA A 36 -4.25 -13.99 -12.58
CA ALA A 36 -2.90 -14.46 -12.28
C ALA A 36 -2.53 -14.19 -10.82
N CYS A 37 -2.85 -12.99 -10.31
CA CYS A 37 -2.63 -12.65 -8.90
C CYS A 37 -3.38 -13.61 -7.97
N LEU A 38 -4.64 -13.94 -8.25
CA LEU A 38 -5.41 -14.90 -7.45
C LEU A 38 -4.82 -16.30 -7.44
N LYS A 39 -4.22 -16.75 -8.55
CA LYS A 39 -3.51 -18.04 -8.59
C LYS A 39 -2.27 -18.03 -7.71
N LEU A 40 -1.49 -16.95 -7.74
CA LEU A 40 -0.31 -16.79 -6.88
C LEU A 40 -0.68 -16.68 -5.40
N LEU A 41 -1.82 -16.06 -5.12
CA LEU A 41 -2.34 -15.77 -3.79
C LEU A 41 -3.41 -16.77 -3.31
N LYS A 42 -3.46 -17.97 -3.93
CA LYS A 42 -4.55 -18.94 -3.74
C LYS A 42 -4.80 -19.34 -2.27
N ASN A 43 -3.74 -19.37 -1.47
CA ASN A 43 -3.81 -19.81 -0.06
C ASN A 43 -4.50 -18.77 0.86
N LEU A 44 -4.79 -17.58 0.35
CA LEU A 44 -5.38 -16.49 1.13
C LEU A 44 -6.91 -16.46 1.07
N GLY A 45 -7.53 -17.29 0.22
CA GLY A 45 -8.99 -17.28 0.04
C GLY A 45 -9.54 -15.99 -0.59
N TRP A 46 -8.70 -15.22 -1.29
CA TRP A 46 -9.12 -13.94 -1.85
C TRP A 46 -10.03 -14.12 -3.06
N ALA A 47 -11.14 -13.39 -3.06
CA ALA A 47 -11.93 -13.11 -4.25
C ALA A 47 -11.37 -11.90 -5.05
N PRO A 48 -11.67 -11.75 -6.36
CA PRO A 48 -11.27 -10.59 -7.17
C PRO A 48 -11.62 -9.23 -6.53
N ALA A 49 -12.74 -9.16 -5.80
CA ALA A 49 -13.19 -7.96 -5.11
C ALA A 49 -12.17 -7.44 -4.09
N HIS A 50 -11.45 -8.32 -3.39
CA HIS A 50 -10.40 -7.91 -2.43
C HIS A 50 -9.24 -7.22 -3.15
N LEU A 51 -8.76 -7.80 -4.26
CA LEU A 51 -7.69 -7.21 -5.06
C LEU A 51 -8.09 -5.84 -5.60
N GLN A 52 -9.29 -5.73 -6.16
CA GLN A 52 -9.80 -4.45 -6.68
C GLN A 52 -9.98 -3.42 -5.57
N PHE A 53 -10.46 -3.84 -4.39
CA PHE A 53 -10.62 -2.97 -3.23
C PHE A 53 -9.29 -2.34 -2.80
N TYR A 54 -8.25 -3.14 -2.60
CA TYR A 54 -6.94 -2.64 -2.20
C TYR A 54 -6.28 -1.81 -3.30
N LEU A 55 -6.39 -2.24 -4.56
CA LEU A 55 -5.88 -1.47 -5.71
C LEU A 55 -6.53 -0.09 -5.77
N LYS A 56 -7.87 -0.02 -5.70
CA LYS A 56 -8.62 1.24 -5.75
C LYS A 56 -8.23 2.18 -4.61
N ARG A 57 -8.11 1.66 -3.38
CA ARG A 57 -7.65 2.45 -2.23
C ARG A 57 -6.26 3.02 -2.46
N PHE A 58 -5.31 2.19 -2.91
CA PHE A 58 -3.95 2.65 -3.14
C PHE A 58 -3.87 3.73 -4.22
N LEU A 59 -4.61 3.55 -5.32
CA LEU A 59 -4.71 4.55 -6.40
C LEU A 59 -5.32 5.87 -5.91
N ASN A 60 -6.40 5.81 -5.12
CA ASN A 60 -7.07 7.01 -4.61
C ASN A 60 -6.22 7.75 -3.57
N ASN A 61 -5.45 7.02 -2.77
CA ASN A 61 -4.61 7.59 -1.72
C ASN A 61 -3.25 8.08 -2.22
N GLN A 62 -2.93 7.89 -3.51
CA GLN A 62 -1.61 8.17 -4.05
C GLN A 62 -1.07 9.55 -3.65
N ASN A 63 -1.88 10.61 -3.75
CA ASN A 63 -1.46 11.97 -3.38
C ASN A 63 -1.22 12.12 -1.87
N ARG A 64 -2.08 11.52 -1.04
CA ARG A 64 -1.89 11.48 0.42
C ARG A 64 -0.62 10.73 0.79
N ILE A 65 -0.35 9.61 0.12
CA ILE A 65 0.88 8.82 0.31
C ILE A 65 2.11 9.66 -0.07
N LYS A 66 2.08 10.37 -1.21
CA LYS A 66 3.15 11.30 -1.62
C LYS A 66 3.40 12.37 -0.54
N VAL A 67 2.35 13.01 -0.03
CA VAL A 67 2.48 14.02 1.03
C VAL A 67 3.10 13.43 2.30
N GLY A 68 2.61 12.27 2.75
CA GLY A 68 3.18 11.58 3.90
C GLY A 68 4.64 11.17 3.69
N LEU A 69 5.01 10.71 2.49
CA LEU A 69 6.40 10.40 2.15
C LEU A 69 7.31 11.62 2.23
N ARG A 70 6.88 12.79 1.74
CA ARG A 70 7.63 14.06 1.88
C ARG A 70 7.84 14.46 3.34
N GLN A 71 6.82 14.25 4.18
CA GLN A 71 6.92 14.54 5.60
C GLN A 71 7.86 13.57 6.33
N LEU A 72 7.88 12.30 5.92
CA LEU A 72 8.73 11.27 6.50
C LEU A 72 10.21 11.38 6.10
N ILE A 73 10.46 11.75 4.85
CA ILE A 73 11.79 11.81 4.25
C ILE A 73 11.90 13.16 3.54
N PRO A 74 12.36 14.20 4.24
CA PRO A 74 12.57 15.51 3.64
C PRO A 74 13.51 15.42 2.42
N GLY A 75 13.13 16.06 1.32
CA GLY A 75 13.92 16.04 0.07
C GLY A 75 13.77 14.78 -0.78
N ILE A 76 12.87 13.84 -0.44
CA ILE A 76 12.61 12.68 -1.29
C ILE A 76 12.12 13.09 -2.68
N SER A 77 12.73 12.53 -3.72
CA SER A 77 12.27 12.67 -5.10
C SER A 77 11.00 11.83 -5.29
N LEU A 78 9.87 12.49 -5.47
CA LEU A 78 8.59 11.84 -5.75
C LEU A 78 8.22 11.99 -7.22
N PRO A 79 7.52 10.99 -7.79
CA PRO A 79 7.03 11.10 -9.14
C PRO A 79 6.09 12.30 -9.26
N PRO A 80 6.16 13.07 -10.37
CA PRO A 80 5.24 14.15 -10.64
C PRO A 80 3.80 13.63 -10.73
N ASP A 81 2.84 14.54 -10.83
CA ASP A 81 1.46 14.14 -11.08
C ASP A 81 1.34 13.67 -12.53
N GLU A 82 1.49 12.36 -12.69
CA GLU A 82 1.32 11.65 -13.94
C GLU A 82 -0.15 11.74 -14.37
N GLN A 83 -0.39 11.99 -15.66
CA GLN A 83 -1.73 11.84 -16.25
C GLN A 83 -2.25 10.40 -16.06
N ASP A 84 -1.34 9.42 -16.08
CA ASP A 84 -1.62 8.02 -15.78
C ASP A 84 -1.42 7.74 -14.28
N LYS A 85 -2.53 7.72 -13.53
CA LYS A 85 -2.57 7.38 -12.11
C LYS A 85 -1.91 6.03 -11.81
N ARG A 86 -2.01 5.05 -12.71
CA ARG A 86 -1.44 3.72 -12.49
C ARG A 86 0.08 3.75 -12.52
N LYS A 87 0.68 4.44 -13.50
CA LYS A 87 2.14 4.64 -13.56
C LYS A 87 2.66 5.40 -12.34
N GLY A 88 1.96 6.45 -11.94
CA GLY A 88 2.33 7.19 -10.74
C GLY A 88 2.26 6.33 -9.47
N ALA A 89 1.21 5.50 -9.33
CA ALA A 89 1.06 4.59 -8.21
C ALA A 89 2.13 3.50 -8.21
N GLN A 90 2.51 2.95 -9.36
CA GLN A 90 3.62 2.01 -9.48
C GLN A 90 4.93 2.62 -8.95
N LYS A 91 5.25 3.87 -9.33
CA LYS A 91 6.46 4.57 -8.83
C LYS A 91 6.41 4.78 -7.31
N VAL A 92 5.26 5.21 -6.78
CA VAL A 92 5.07 5.36 -5.33
C VAL A 92 5.20 4.02 -4.61
N LEU A 93 4.61 2.95 -5.15
CA LEU A 93 4.72 1.60 -4.61
C LEU A 93 6.17 1.16 -4.51
N ARG A 94 6.96 1.35 -5.58
CA ARG A 94 8.39 1.04 -5.59
C ARG A 94 9.14 1.77 -4.49
N ILE A 95 8.90 3.07 -4.31
CA ILE A 95 9.52 3.86 -3.23
C ILE A 95 9.19 3.27 -1.85
N VAL A 96 7.93 2.89 -1.63
CA VAL A 96 7.50 2.29 -0.36
C VAL A 96 8.15 0.92 -0.14
N THR A 97 8.28 0.10 -1.17
CA THR A 97 8.83 -1.26 -1.05
C THR A 97 10.37 -1.28 -0.97
N THR A 98 11.06 -0.32 -1.58
CA THR A 98 12.54 -0.28 -1.57
C THR A 98 13.09 0.66 -0.51
N GLY A 99 12.33 1.67 -0.09
CA GLY A 99 12.78 2.69 0.86
C GLY A 99 12.75 2.27 2.32
N PHE A 100 12.20 1.09 2.63
CA PHE A 100 12.04 0.61 4.00
C PHE A 100 12.43 -0.88 4.10
N PRO A 101 13.16 -1.30 5.15
CA PRO A 101 13.55 -2.72 5.32
C PRO A 101 12.36 -3.67 5.44
N GLN A 102 11.25 -3.17 6.01
CA GLN A 102 10.02 -3.90 6.25
C GLN A 102 8.85 -2.95 6.03
N ILE A 103 7.76 -3.46 5.45
CA ILE A 103 6.55 -2.66 5.20
C ILE A 103 5.88 -2.19 6.50
N GLN A 104 5.97 -2.99 7.56
CA GLN A 104 5.46 -2.66 8.88
C GLN A 104 6.15 -1.40 9.41
N THR A 105 7.45 -1.23 9.13
CA THR A 105 8.21 -0.02 9.47
C THR A 105 7.69 1.21 8.72
N PHE A 106 7.42 1.09 7.42
CA PHE A 106 6.79 2.18 6.66
C PHE A 106 5.43 2.53 7.26
N GLN A 107 4.55 1.55 7.46
CA GLN A 107 3.21 1.77 8.00
C GLN A 107 3.25 2.46 9.37
N ALA A 108 4.11 1.99 10.28
CA ALA A 108 4.24 2.56 11.62
C ALA A 108 4.75 4.00 11.57
N ARG A 109 5.77 4.28 10.76
CA ARG A 109 6.30 5.64 10.58
C ARG A 109 5.26 6.55 9.94
N PHE A 110 4.61 6.11 8.87
CA PHE A 110 3.56 6.85 8.18
C PHE A 110 2.42 7.21 9.13
N HIS A 111 1.93 6.23 9.89
CA HIS A 111 0.87 6.48 10.87
C HIS A 111 1.31 7.45 11.96
N LYS A 112 2.53 7.31 12.49
CA LYS A 112 3.07 8.25 13.49
C LYS A 112 3.16 9.68 12.96
N GLN A 113 3.51 9.85 11.68
CA GLN A 113 3.66 11.17 11.06
C GLN A 113 2.34 11.80 10.63
N CYS A 114 1.44 11.00 10.03
CA CYS A 114 0.22 11.50 9.41
C CYS A 114 -1.02 11.38 10.32
N GLY A 115 -0.96 10.53 11.34
CA GLY A 115 -2.09 10.24 12.24
C GLY A 115 -3.11 9.24 11.67
N TYR A 116 -2.84 8.64 10.50
CA TYR A 116 -3.74 7.68 9.85
C TYR A 116 -2.97 6.65 9.00
N SER A 117 -3.62 5.54 8.65
CA SER A 117 -3.04 4.51 7.76
C SER A 117 -2.97 5.01 6.31
N PHE A 118 -1.90 4.69 5.59
CA PHE A 118 -1.75 5.08 4.18
C PHE A 118 -2.83 4.47 3.26
N MET A 119 -3.56 3.45 3.72
CA MET A 119 -4.73 2.86 3.04
C MET A 119 -6.07 3.26 3.68
N ALA A 120 -6.11 4.28 4.54
CA ALA A 120 -7.35 4.81 5.11
C ALA A 120 -8.24 5.44 4.02
N PRO A 121 -9.58 5.46 4.19
CA PRO A 121 -10.50 6.13 3.27
C PRO A 121 -10.20 7.63 3.08
#